data_AF-A0A7S4F1X8-F1
#
_entry.id   AF-A0A7S4F1X8-F1
#
_cell.length_a   1.000
_cell.length_b   1.000
_cell.length_c   1.000
_cell.angle_alpha   90.00
_cell.angle_beta   90.00
_cell.angle_gamma   90.00
#
_symmetry.space_group_name_H-M   'P 1'
#
loop_
_entity.id
_entity.type
_entity.pdbx_description
1 polymer ?
#
loop_
_entity_poly.entity_id
_entity_poly.type
_entity_poly.pdbx_seq_one_letter_code
_entity_poly.pdbx_strand_id
1 'polypeptide(L)'
;MKVLCLHGGGVNSKVMEYQTGNLRRALGDKTHFEYLNGPREWADPVDPRLLRFFGDGPYFGWYGVSDDADPSRAHTDKLLDETITFTYEQVEEGLDYVEAKIQASGPFDAIMGFSQGSIVATMLTARAMARHTAVRRLVCAWSTAPARCATSLTTAAAECAVCARCRATGRDQRGGTSCSFPGCRPATVDTCAV
;
A
#
# COMPACT_ATOMS: atom_id res chain seq x y z
N MET A 1 -3.70 16.72 11.48
CA MET A 1 -3.34 15.38 10.98
C MET A 1 -2.19 15.52 10.00
N LYS A 2 -1.11 14.76 10.14
CA LYS A 2 0.05 14.76 9.24
C LYS A 2 0.05 13.49 8.39
N VAL A 3 0.02 13.63 7.07
CA VAL A 3 -0.06 12.51 6.12
C VAL A 3 1.22 12.46 5.29
N LEU A 4 1.90 11.32 5.27
CA LEU A 4 3.01 11.07 4.35
C LEU A 4 2.45 10.49 3.04
N CYS A 5 2.74 11.13 1.91
CA CYS A 5 2.25 10.75 0.59
C CYS A 5 3.35 10.15 -0.27
N LEU A 6 3.10 8.94 -0.77
CA LEU A 6 3.99 8.14 -1.62
C LEU A 6 3.38 8.04 -3.02
N HIS A 7 4.08 8.59 -4.00
CA HIS A 7 3.66 8.61 -5.40
C HIS A 7 3.73 7.22 -6.08
N GLY A 8 3.19 7.06 -7.30
CA GLY A 8 3.34 5.82 -8.08
C GLY A 8 4.73 5.67 -8.72
N GLY A 9 5.01 4.54 -9.37
CA GLY A 9 6.25 4.42 -10.17
C GLY A 9 6.22 5.38 -11.36
N GLY A 10 7.38 5.92 -11.74
CA GLY A 10 7.52 6.77 -12.94
C GLY A 10 6.92 8.16 -12.80
N VAL A 11 6.68 8.62 -11.57
CA VAL A 11 6.17 9.97 -11.28
C VAL A 11 6.98 10.60 -10.16
N ASN A 12 6.56 11.77 -9.65
CA ASN A 12 7.24 12.46 -8.57
C ASN A 12 6.24 13.11 -7.58
N SER A 13 6.76 13.74 -6.54
CA SER A 13 6.00 14.41 -5.49
C SER A 13 5.03 15.47 -6.02
N LYS A 14 5.40 16.23 -7.06
CA LYS A 14 4.52 17.24 -7.69
C LYS A 14 3.30 16.59 -8.34
N VAL A 15 3.48 15.44 -9.00
CA VAL A 15 2.37 14.68 -9.59
C VAL A 15 1.43 14.18 -8.50
N MET A 16 1.97 13.63 -7.40
CA MET A 16 1.14 13.17 -6.27
C MET A 16 0.42 14.32 -5.57
N GLU A 17 1.07 15.48 -5.44
CA GLU A 17 0.44 16.70 -4.92
C GLU A 17 -0.74 17.14 -5.80
N TYR A 18 -0.56 17.11 -7.12
CA TYR A 18 -1.64 17.39 -8.07
C TYR A 18 -2.79 16.38 -7.95
N GLN A 19 -2.48 15.07 -7.95
CA GLN A 19 -3.47 13.98 -7.84
C GLN A 19 -4.30 14.06 -6.55
N THR A 20 -3.69 14.52 -5.45
CA THR A 20 -4.36 14.66 -4.15
C THR A 20 -5.01 16.03 -3.94
N GLY A 21 -5.00 16.93 -4.92
CA GLY A 21 -5.49 18.31 -4.79
C GLY A 21 -6.95 18.42 -4.34
N ASN A 22 -7.84 17.58 -4.87
CA ASN A 22 -9.25 17.52 -4.44
C ASN A 22 -9.39 17.09 -2.97
N LEU A 23 -8.64 16.07 -2.57
CA LEU A 23 -8.65 15.55 -1.21
C LEU A 23 -8.10 16.58 -0.21
N ARG A 24 -7.03 17.27 -0.59
CA ARG A 24 -6.42 18.33 0.21
C ARG A 24 -7.38 19.50 0.44
N ARG A 25 -8.12 19.91 -0.60
CA ARG A 25 -9.21 20.90 -0.46
C ARG A 25 -10.33 20.43 0.47
N ALA A 26 -10.75 19.18 0.36
CA ALA A 26 -11.83 18.64 1.18
C ALA A 26 -11.46 18.53 2.67
N LEU A 27 -10.21 18.20 2.98
CA LEU A 27 -9.72 18.07 4.36
C LEU A 27 -9.30 19.41 4.99
N GLY A 28 -9.01 20.41 4.16
CA GLY A 28 -8.66 21.76 4.58
C GLY A 28 -7.44 21.84 5.50
N ASP A 29 -7.34 22.96 6.23
CA ASP A 29 -6.15 23.30 7.02
C ASP A 29 -5.89 22.40 8.24
N LYS A 30 -6.81 21.47 8.53
CA LYS A 30 -6.65 20.48 9.60
C LYS A 30 -5.68 19.35 9.23
N THR A 31 -5.33 19.23 7.94
CA THR A 31 -4.47 18.16 7.42
C THR A 31 -3.27 18.70 6.67
N HIS A 32 -2.07 18.30 7.10
CA HIS A 32 -0.81 18.61 6.45
C HIS A 32 -0.34 17.40 5.64
N PHE A 33 -0.12 17.60 4.34
CA PHE A 33 0.36 16.56 3.43
C PHE A 33 1.84 16.79 3.16
N GLU A 34 2.65 15.74 3.32
CA GLU A 34 4.08 15.76 3.02
C GLU A 34 4.35 14.76 1.89
N TYR A 35 4.85 15.25 0.76
CA TYR A 35 5.07 14.45 -0.44
C TYR A 35 6.54 14.06 -0.55
N LEU A 36 6.81 12.76 -0.63
CA LEU A 36 8.16 12.23 -0.69
C LEU A 36 8.45 11.70 -2.11
N ASN A 37 9.63 12.04 -2.65
CA ASN A 37 10.16 11.38 -3.84
C ASN A 37 10.81 10.05 -3.45
N GLY A 38 10.59 9.03 -4.27
CA GLY A 38 11.29 7.76 -4.17
C GLY A 38 12.81 7.90 -4.33
N PRO A 39 13.59 6.97 -3.76
CA PRO A 39 15.05 7.06 -3.74
C PRO A 39 15.70 6.71 -5.08
N ARG A 40 14.96 6.11 -6.01
CA ARG A 40 15.49 5.64 -7.30
C ARG A 40 15.00 6.55 -8.42
N GLU A 41 15.92 7.01 -9.27
CA GLU A 41 15.55 7.66 -10.53
C GLU A 41 14.89 6.65 -11.48
N TRP A 42 13.84 7.09 -12.15
CA TRP A 42 13.07 6.26 -13.06
C TRP A 42 13.76 6.13 -14.40
N ALA A 43 14.13 4.90 -14.78
CA ALA A 43 14.87 4.63 -16.02
C ALA A 43 13.96 4.37 -17.23
N ASP A 44 12.71 3.94 -16.99
CA ASP A 44 11.80 3.58 -18.08
C ASP A 44 11.16 4.81 -18.72
N PRO A 45 10.70 4.71 -19.98
CA PRO A 45 9.96 5.77 -20.63
C PRO A 45 8.75 6.22 -19.81
N VAL A 46 8.62 7.52 -19.60
CA VAL A 46 7.47 8.13 -18.91
C VAL A 46 6.37 8.45 -19.92
N ASP A 47 5.11 8.31 -19.50
CA ASP A 47 3.94 8.60 -20.35
C ASP A 47 4.06 10.01 -20.96
N PRO A 48 4.03 10.16 -22.29
CA PRO A 48 4.13 11.47 -22.96
C PRO A 48 3.07 12.48 -22.50
N ARG A 49 1.89 12.03 -22.06
CA ARG A 49 0.86 12.92 -21.50
C ARG A 49 1.31 13.54 -20.18
N LEU A 50 2.05 12.77 -19.38
CA LEU A 50 2.61 13.25 -18.13
C LEU A 50 3.73 14.26 -18.40
N LEU A 51 4.62 13.96 -19.35
CA LEU A 51 5.69 14.88 -19.78
C LEU A 51 5.15 16.22 -20.29
N ARG A 52 4.06 16.19 -21.08
CA ARG A 52 3.40 17.41 -21.58
C ARG A 52 2.91 18.34 -20.46
N PHE A 53 2.52 17.79 -19.31
CA PHE A 53 1.96 18.56 -18.20
C PHE A 53 3.00 18.89 -17.11
N PHE A 54 3.96 17.99 -16.87
CA PHE A 54 4.90 18.09 -15.74
C PHE A 54 6.37 18.28 -16.15
N GLY A 55 6.68 18.31 -17.46
CA GLY A 55 8.04 18.48 -18.00
C GLY A 55 8.85 17.19 -18.03
N ASP A 56 10.16 17.30 -18.23
CA ASP A 56 11.06 16.15 -18.46
C ASP A 56 11.56 15.45 -17.18
N GLY A 57 11.03 15.84 -16.01
CA GLY A 57 11.38 15.22 -14.72
C GLY A 57 12.32 16.08 -13.83
N PRO A 58 13.09 15.44 -12.92
CA PRO A 58 13.25 13.99 -12.76
C PRO A 58 11.99 13.27 -12.26
N TYR A 59 11.93 11.98 -12.53
CA TYR A 59 10.91 11.04 -12.07
C TYR A 59 11.53 9.92 -11.26
N PHE A 60 10.74 9.32 -10.36
CA PHE A 60 11.27 8.43 -9.35
C PHE A 60 10.43 7.16 -9.21
N GLY A 61 11.06 6.15 -8.62
CA GLY A 61 10.45 4.93 -8.15
C GLY A 61 10.91 4.59 -6.73
N TRP A 62 10.17 3.68 -6.10
CA TRP A 62 10.48 3.15 -4.77
C TRP A 62 11.33 1.89 -4.82
N TYR A 63 11.13 1.08 -5.85
CA TYR A 63 11.82 -0.17 -6.11
C TYR A 63 11.87 -0.40 -7.63
N GLY A 64 12.81 -1.23 -8.09
CA GLY A 64 12.92 -1.65 -9.49
C GLY A 64 11.91 -2.73 -9.83
N VAL A 65 11.42 -2.73 -11.07
CA VAL A 65 10.57 -3.80 -11.61
C VAL A 65 11.17 -4.22 -12.94
N SER A 66 11.47 -5.50 -13.07
CA SER A 66 11.92 -6.14 -14.31
C SER A 66 11.02 -7.35 -14.61
N ASP A 67 10.99 -7.77 -15.87
CA ASP A 67 10.21 -8.92 -16.32
C ASP A 67 10.99 -9.74 -17.35
N ASP A 68 10.61 -11.01 -17.52
CA ASP A 68 11.22 -11.94 -18.49
C ASP A 68 10.55 -11.91 -19.88
N ALA A 69 9.66 -10.94 -20.12
CA ALA A 69 8.95 -10.81 -21.37
C ALA A 69 9.68 -9.94 -22.41
N ASP A 70 9.19 -9.99 -23.64
CA ASP A 70 9.63 -9.10 -24.71
C ASP A 70 9.50 -7.62 -24.29
N PRO A 71 10.59 -6.82 -24.32
CA PRO A 71 10.57 -5.40 -23.94
C PRO A 71 9.62 -4.53 -24.76
N SER A 72 9.26 -4.95 -25.98
CA SER A 72 8.33 -4.22 -26.86
C SER A 72 6.86 -4.36 -26.45
N ARG A 73 6.52 -5.35 -25.62
CA ARG A 73 5.13 -5.53 -25.15
C ARG A 73 4.74 -4.41 -24.18
N ALA A 74 3.52 -3.92 -24.31
CA ALA A 74 2.97 -2.95 -23.38
C ALA A 74 2.90 -3.55 -21.97
N HIS A 75 3.33 -2.78 -20.96
CA HIS A 75 3.35 -3.23 -19.56
C HIS A 75 1.98 -3.77 -19.08
N THR A 76 0.87 -3.17 -19.51
CA THR A 76 -0.49 -3.63 -19.18
C THR A 76 -0.80 -5.03 -19.69
N ASP A 77 -0.28 -5.38 -20.87
CA ASP A 77 -0.48 -6.70 -21.46
C ASP A 77 0.39 -7.74 -20.77
N LYS A 78 1.53 -7.32 -20.22
CA LYS A 78 2.40 -8.18 -19.43
C LYS A 78 1.78 -8.52 -18.07
N LEU A 79 1.14 -7.55 -17.42
CA LEU A 79 0.52 -7.73 -16.10
C LEU A 79 -0.61 -8.76 -16.05
N LEU A 80 -1.22 -9.09 -17.20
CA LEU A 80 -2.32 -10.06 -17.30
C LEU A 80 -1.86 -11.44 -17.80
N ASP A 81 -0.58 -11.58 -18.14
CA ASP A 81 -0.01 -12.80 -18.70
C ASP A 81 0.65 -13.60 -17.58
N GLU A 82 0.00 -14.68 -17.15
CA GLU A 82 0.46 -15.54 -16.06
C GLU A 82 1.77 -16.28 -16.37
N THR A 83 2.23 -16.26 -17.62
CA THR A 83 3.52 -16.85 -18.01
C THR A 83 4.71 -15.93 -17.75
N ILE A 84 4.46 -14.64 -17.49
CA ILE A 84 5.49 -13.64 -17.25
C ILE A 84 5.84 -13.58 -15.77
N THR A 85 7.13 -13.65 -15.48
CA THR A 85 7.67 -13.49 -14.14
C THR A 85 8.16 -12.08 -13.92
N PHE A 86 7.52 -11.35 -13.00
CA PHE A 86 8.00 -10.05 -12.53
C PHE A 86 9.01 -10.22 -11.39
N THR A 87 10.14 -9.55 -11.51
CA THR A 87 11.17 -9.44 -10.49
C THR A 87 11.15 -8.04 -9.88
N TYR A 88 11.15 -7.97 -8.56
CA TYR A 88 11.13 -6.72 -7.80
C TYR A 88 12.49 -6.53 -7.12
N GLU A 89 13.17 -5.45 -7.47
CA GLU A 89 14.54 -5.17 -7.04
C GLU A 89 14.56 -4.03 -6.04
N GLN A 90 15.47 -4.10 -5.06
CA GLN A 90 15.73 -3.02 -4.10
C GLN A 90 14.50 -2.63 -3.25
N VAL A 91 13.63 -3.60 -2.97
CA VAL A 91 12.40 -3.35 -2.19
C VAL A 91 12.73 -2.93 -0.77
N GLU A 92 13.68 -3.61 -0.12
CA GLU A 92 14.07 -3.30 1.28
C GLU A 92 14.68 -1.90 1.39
N GLU A 93 15.53 -1.50 0.45
CA GLU A 93 16.14 -0.17 0.41
C GLU A 93 15.09 0.94 0.24
N GLY A 94 14.10 0.71 -0.64
CA GLY A 94 12.97 1.60 -0.81
C GLY A 94 12.14 1.75 0.46
N LEU A 95 11.95 0.63 1.17
CA LEU A 95 11.22 0.62 2.41
C LEU A 95 11.97 1.29 3.56
N ASP A 96 13.25 0.98 3.75
CA ASP A 96 14.13 1.55 4.77
C ASP A 96 14.27 3.07 4.58
N TYR A 97 14.32 3.54 3.33
CA TYR A 97 14.30 4.96 3.01
C TYR A 97 13.04 5.67 3.54
N VAL A 98 11.86 5.06 3.37
CA VAL A 98 10.61 5.62 3.88
C VAL A 98 10.54 5.51 5.41
N GLU A 99 11.02 4.42 6.01
CA GLU A 99 11.13 4.31 7.48
C GLU A 99 12.04 5.41 8.05
N ALA A 100 13.19 5.66 7.44
CA ALA A 100 14.09 6.73 7.84
C ALA A 100 13.41 8.10 7.77
N LYS A 101 12.60 8.36 6.73
CA LYS A 101 11.79 9.58 6.64
C LYS A 101 10.75 9.68 7.75
N ILE A 102 10.07 8.58 8.07
CA ILE A 102 9.10 8.52 9.18
C ILE A 102 9.77 8.81 10.51
N GLN A 103 10.97 8.28 10.76
CA GLN A 103 11.72 8.56 11.99
C GLN A 103 12.22 10.00 12.06
N ALA A 104 12.75 10.54 10.97
CA ALA A 104 13.36 11.87 10.95
C ALA A 104 12.33 13.01 11.00
N SER A 105 11.13 12.84 10.44
CA SER A 105 10.14 13.90 10.29
C SER A 105 8.76 13.55 10.87
N GLY A 106 8.66 12.43 11.57
CA GLY A 106 7.44 12.02 12.26
C GLY A 106 7.14 12.87 13.51
N PRO A 107 6.03 12.56 14.22
CA PRO A 107 5.10 11.47 13.92
C PRO A 107 4.19 11.81 12.73
N PHE A 108 3.96 10.81 11.86
CA PHE A 108 2.90 10.86 10.85
C PHE A 108 1.66 10.14 11.38
N ASP A 109 0.49 10.72 11.13
CA ASP A 109 -0.81 10.15 11.52
C ASP A 109 -1.34 9.15 10.50
N ALA A 110 -0.88 9.22 9.25
CA ALA A 110 -1.27 8.33 8.16
C ALA A 110 -0.21 8.26 7.05
N ILE A 111 -0.24 7.15 6.29
CA ILE A 111 0.52 6.99 5.05
C ILE A 111 -0.47 6.78 3.91
N MET A 112 -0.31 7.57 2.85
CA MET A 112 -1.10 7.51 1.63
C MET A 112 -0.22 7.08 0.48
N GLY A 113 -0.64 6.08 -0.28
CA GLY A 113 0.09 5.57 -1.44
C GLY A 113 -0.77 5.56 -2.70
N PHE A 114 -0.13 5.72 -3.84
CA PHE A 114 -0.70 5.44 -5.16
C PHE A 114 0.13 4.38 -5.89
N SER A 115 -0.51 3.40 -6.54
CA SER A 115 0.16 2.34 -7.31
C SER A 115 1.38 1.75 -6.57
N GLN A 116 2.61 1.93 -7.07
CA GLN A 116 3.85 1.50 -6.41
C GLN A 116 3.97 2.00 -4.96
N GLY A 117 3.60 3.25 -4.68
CA GLY A 117 3.60 3.80 -3.32
C GLY A 117 2.58 3.14 -2.39
N SER A 118 1.47 2.61 -2.92
CA SER A 118 0.51 1.81 -2.13
C SER A 118 1.11 0.48 -1.67
N ILE A 119 1.94 -0.13 -2.52
CA ILE A 119 2.63 -1.38 -2.20
C ILE A 119 3.64 -1.14 -1.07
N VAL A 120 4.43 -0.07 -1.17
CA VAL A 120 5.36 0.35 -0.10
C VAL A 120 4.61 0.63 1.21
N ALA A 121 3.53 1.42 1.19
CA ALA A 121 2.72 1.69 2.39
C ALA A 121 2.18 0.41 3.04
N THR A 122 1.76 -0.55 2.20
CA THR A 122 1.25 -1.86 2.66
C THR A 122 2.37 -2.69 3.29
N MET A 123 3.54 -2.78 2.65
CA MET A 123 4.70 -3.49 3.16
C MET A 123 5.24 -2.88 4.47
N LEU A 124 5.27 -1.55 4.59
CA LEU A 124 5.61 -0.86 5.83
C LEU A 124 4.65 -1.22 6.96
N THR A 125 3.35 -1.25 6.66
CA THR A 125 2.32 -1.65 7.62
C THR A 125 2.53 -3.09 8.08
N ALA A 126 2.73 -4.01 7.13
CA ALA A 126 3.01 -5.42 7.43
C ALA A 126 4.29 -5.58 8.28
N ARG A 127 5.37 -4.89 7.92
CA ARG A 127 6.65 -4.94 8.67
C ARG A 127 6.51 -4.42 10.08
N ALA A 128 5.78 -3.32 10.26
CA ALA A 128 5.56 -2.74 11.57
C ALA A 128 4.67 -3.61 12.47
N MET A 129 3.66 -4.28 11.88
CA MET A 129 2.87 -5.31 12.57
C MET A 129 3.74 -6.50 13.01
N ALA A 130 4.61 -7.00 12.12
CA ALA A 130 5.52 -8.10 12.43
C ALA A 130 6.53 -7.75 13.53
N ARG A 131 6.98 -6.48 13.58
CA ARG A 131 7.90 -5.96 14.60
C ARG A 131 7.21 -5.55 15.91
N HIS A 132 5.89 -5.74 16.04
CA HIS A 132 5.09 -5.26 17.17
C HIS A 132 5.26 -3.75 17.47
N THR A 133 5.60 -2.97 16.44
CA THR A 133 5.73 -1.51 16.55
C THR A 133 4.39 -0.84 16.30
N ALA A 134 4.09 0.22 17.07
CA ALA A 134 2.80 0.90 16.98
C ALA A 134 2.67 1.71 15.67
N VAL A 135 1.96 1.19 14.67
CA VAL A 135 1.48 2.00 13.52
C VAL A 135 0.21 2.73 13.95
N ARG A 136 0.30 4.06 14.10
CA ARG A 136 -0.74 4.81 14.82
C ARG A 136 -2.02 5.14 14.05
N ARG A 137 -2.13 4.96 12.72
CA ARG A 137 -3.37 4.67 11.93
C ARG A 137 -3.25 4.99 10.41
N LEU A 138 -4.18 4.38 9.67
CA LEU A 138 -4.70 4.52 8.29
C LEU A 138 -3.77 4.50 7.04
N VAL A 139 -4.06 3.50 6.20
CA VAL A 139 -3.64 3.30 4.78
C VAL A 139 -4.86 3.56 3.89
N CYS A 140 -4.72 4.30 2.79
CA CYS A 140 -5.72 4.26 1.72
C CYS A 140 -5.04 4.16 0.35
N ALA A 141 -5.34 3.07 -0.34
CA ALA A 141 -4.83 2.73 -1.66
C ALA A 141 -5.82 3.20 -2.72
N TRP A 142 -5.35 4.02 -3.67
CA TRP A 142 -6.02 4.20 -4.95
C TRP A 142 -5.19 3.46 -6.01
N SER A 143 -5.80 2.45 -6.64
CA SER A 143 -5.27 1.78 -7.83
C SER A 143 -6.32 1.88 -8.92
N THR A 144 -5.93 2.29 -10.13
CA THR A 144 -6.80 2.33 -11.32
C THR A 144 -6.97 0.97 -11.98
N ALA A 145 -6.69 -0.15 -11.29
CA ALA A 145 -7.07 -1.45 -11.80
C ALA A 145 -8.59 -1.49 -12.00
N PRO A 146 -9.12 -1.81 -13.20
CA PRO A 146 -10.55 -1.94 -13.40
C PRO A 146 -11.06 -3.03 -12.46
N ALA A 147 -11.83 -2.61 -11.44
CA ALA A 147 -12.32 -3.50 -10.42
C ALA A 147 -13.32 -4.51 -11.04
N ARG A 148 -12.85 -5.71 -11.32
CA ARG A 148 -13.70 -6.92 -11.34
C ARG A 148 -13.68 -7.67 -10.01
N CYS A 149 -12.98 -7.15 -8.99
CA CYS A 149 -12.93 -7.72 -7.64
C CYS A 149 -13.28 -6.65 -6.58
N ALA A 150 -14.44 -6.01 -6.68
CA ALA A 150 -14.95 -5.11 -5.64
C ALA A 150 -15.75 -5.84 -4.54
N THR A 151 -15.94 -7.16 -4.66
CA THR A 151 -16.85 -7.91 -3.76
C THR A 151 -16.15 -8.77 -2.71
N SER A 152 -14.83 -8.97 -2.80
CA SER A 152 -14.10 -9.94 -1.95
C SER A 152 -13.14 -9.34 -0.92
N LEU A 153 -12.74 -8.07 -1.06
CA LEU A 153 -11.79 -7.43 -0.13
C LEU A 153 -12.47 -6.74 1.08
N THR A 154 -13.75 -6.40 0.96
CA THR A 154 -14.55 -5.89 2.09
C THR A 154 -14.89 -6.99 3.09
N THR A 155 -15.05 -8.23 2.63
CA THR A 155 -15.35 -9.40 3.48
C THR A 155 -14.13 -9.87 4.27
N ALA A 156 -12.95 -10.00 3.66
CA ALA A 156 -11.76 -10.50 4.37
C ALA A 156 -11.28 -9.57 5.50
N ALA A 157 -11.31 -8.25 5.29
CA ALA A 157 -10.94 -7.28 6.32
C ALA A 157 -11.97 -7.21 7.47
N ALA A 158 -13.26 -7.37 7.15
CA ALA A 158 -14.32 -7.44 8.16
C ALA A 158 -14.23 -8.75 8.97
N GLU A 159 -13.99 -9.88 8.32
CA GLU A 159 -13.87 -11.20 8.96
C GLU A 159 -12.66 -11.27 9.91
N CYS A 160 -11.52 -10.68 9.53
CA CYS A 160 -10.33 -10.64 10.39
C CYS A 160 -10.54 -9.78 11.65
N ALA A 161 -11.26 -8.66 11.53
CA ALA A 161 -11.59 -7.78 12.66
C ALA A 161 -12.63 -8.38 13.63
N VAL A 162 -13.52 -9.24 13.11
CA VAL A 162 -14.52 -9.98 13.90
C VAL A 162 -13.86 -11.14 14.65
N CYS A 163 -12.99 -11.90 13.99
CA CYS A 163 -12.22 -12.98 14.62
C CYS A 163 -11.33 -12.48 15.76
N ALA A 164 -10.64 -11.35 15.58
CA ALA A 164 -9.80 -10.76 16.60
C ALA A 164 -10.61 -10.33 17.85
N ARG A 165 -11.83 -9.82 17.68
CA ARG A 165 -12.72 -9.47 18.81
C ARG A 165 -13.27 -10.70 19.53
N CYS A 166 -13.72 -11.74 18.82
CA CYS A 166 -14.23 -12.98 19.46
C CYS A 166 -13.14 -13.63 20.34
N ARG A 167 -11.88 -13.64 19.87
CA ARG A 167 -10.74 -14.18 20.65
C ARG A 167 -10.42 -13.38 21.91
N ALA A 168 -10.64 -12.07 21.89
CA ALA A 168 -10.35 -11.19 23.03
C ALA A 168 -11.46 -11.21 24.10
N THR A 169 -12.71 -11.45 23.72
CA THR A 169 -13.87 -11.29 24.63
C THR A 169 -14.63 -12.59 24.91
N GLY A 170 -14.38 -13.65 24.14
CA GLY A 170 -15.14 -14.90 24.21
C GLY A 170 -16.61 -14.76 23.81
N ARG A 171 -16.99 -13.68 23.10
CA ARG A 171 -18.37 -13.40 22.70
C ARG A 171 -18.46 -12.94 21.25
N ASP A 172 -19.51 -13.37 20.55
CA ASP A 172 -19.84 -12.87 19.22
C ASP A 172 -20.49 -11.46 19.27
N GLN A 173 -20.72 -10.85 18.10
CA GLN A 173 -21.33 -9.51 18.00
C GLN A 173 -22.77 -9.41 18.54
N ARG A 174 -23.42 -10.54 18.82
CA ARG A 174 -24.78 -10.63 19.37
C ARG A 174 -24.79 -11.10 20.83
N GLY A 175 -23.62 -11.20 21.47
CA GLY A 175 -23.50 -11.58 22.88
C GLY A 175 -23.65 -13.07 23.17
N GLY A 176 -23.60 -13.93 22.15
CA GLY A 176 -23.63 -15.39 22.31
C GLY A 176 -22.27 -15.96 22.74
N THR A 177 -22.29 -17.09 23.45
CA THR A 177 -21.10 -17.75 24.04
C THR A 177 -20.40 -18.75 23.10
N SER A 178 -20.84 -18.92 21.84
CA SER A 178 -20.21 -19.82 20.88
C SER A 178 -19.85 -19.11 19.56
N CYS A 179 -18.54 -19.02 19.27
CA CYS A 179 -18.03 -18.49 18.00
C CYS A 179 -18.07 -19.61 16.94
N SER A 180 -19.18 -19.78 16.22
CA SER A 180 -19.27 -20.69 15.07
C SER A 180 -19.54 -19.88 13.81
N PHE A 181 -18.52 -19.69 12.96
CA PHE A 181 -18.67 -19.03 11.65
C PHE A 181 -18.24 -20.00 10.52
N PRO A 182 -18.98 -20.04 9.39
CA PRO A 182 -18.59 -20.84 8.24
C PRO A 182 -17.35 -20.21 7.59
N GLY A 183 -16.18 -20.84 7.78
CA GLY A 183 -14.89 -20.35 7.28
C GLY A 183 -13.75 -20.42 8.31
N CYS A 184 -14.07 -20.49 9.62
CA CYS A 184 -13.08 -20.86 10.63
C CYS A 184 -12.94 -22.38 10.66
N ARG A 185 -11.83 -22.92 10.15
CA ARG A 185 -11.46 -24.30 10.49
C ARG A 185 -11.35 -24.40 12.01
N PRO A 186 -11.96 -25.41 12.66
CA PRO A 186 -11.70 -25.64 14.07
C PRO A 186 -10.21 -25.97 14.21
N ALA A 187 -9.48 -25.18 14.99
CA ALA A 187 -8.19 -25.61 15.48
C ALA A 187 -8.47 -26.82 16.36
N THR A 188 -8.11 -28.01 15.89
CA THR A 188 -8.05 -29.19 16.74
C THR A 188 -7.12 -28.88 17.90
N VAL A 189 -7.65 -29.07 19.10
CA VAL A 189 -6.95 -28.89 20.36
C VAL A 189 -5.91 -30.00 20.48
N ASP A 190 -4.77 -29.83 19.82
CA ASP A 190 -3.58 -30.65 20.01
C ASP A 190 -2.42 -29.92 19.37
N THR A 191 -1.76 -29.07 20.15
CA THR A 191 -0.33 -28.67 20.11
C THR A 191 -0.12 -27.40 20.94
N CYS A 192 -0.45 -27.49 22.23
CA CYS A 192 0.17 -26.68 23.27
C CYS A 192 0.68 -27.65 24.34
N ALA A 193 1.87 -28.20 24.11
CA ALA A 193 2.70 -28.80 25.15
C ALA A 193 4.18 -28.66 24.74
N VAL A 194 4.86 -27.78 25.50
CA VAL A 194 6.30 -27.44 25.56
C VAL A 194 6.90 -26.71 24.37
#